data_AF-A0A160FUP5-F1
#
_entry.id   AF-A0A160FUP5-F1
#
_cell.length_a   1.000
_cell.length_b   1.000
_cell.length_c   1.000
_cell.angle_alpha   90.00
_cell.angle_beta   90.00
_cell.angle_gamma   90.00
#
_symmetry.space_group_name_H-M   'P 1'
#
loop_
_entity.id
_entity.type
_entity.pdbx_description
1 polymer ?
#
loop_
_entity_poly.entity_id
_entity_poly.type
_entity_poly.pdbx_seq_one_letter_code
_entity_poly.pdbx_strand_id
1 'polypeptide(L)'
;MKIIIAGGSIAGLSSALTLGCVGHDVHVYERSETPLRGRGGGVVVLRHMLRFLEQHGHFTQEMISVPTRLRRRIGADGQLISEEPEKLPFSSWDSVYRSLSSMLPADQISYGQEITGYTERDNGIEVHFGAGNSILADILVAGDGGGSRIRAKVFPEHVPTYAGYVAWRGIVDESAFAPSSIETLANAFTMFRESGHMFMAFLIPGINGSLEPGRRRFNWLWYRNENDPSIMNKHLTDNLGQLHHSSIGPGRLSSESISELCQLAREFLPDVLQQLVRKTQQPFFQSIYDALSPSFSLGRVVLVGDAACTVRPHTGSGTSKAADDAISLAEALGHEYGNEVQPALQSWASRRREEVEKLLRKGPELAAFFGLGHESTANF
;
A
#
# COMPACT_ATOMS: atom_id res chain seq x y z
N MET A 1 18.63 -14.31 -16.56
CA MET A 1 19.12 -12.97 -16.21
C MET A 1 19.18 -12.88 -14.71
N LYS A 2 20.19 -12.18 -14.21
CA LYS A 2 20.29 -11.79 -12.81
C LYS A 2 19.54 -10.47 -12.62
N ILE A 3 18.49 -10.50 -11.81
CA ILE A 3 17.61 -9.37 -11.55
C ILE A 3 17.69 -9.02 -10.06
N ILE A 4 17.97 -7.76 -9.78
CA ILE A 4 17.95 -7.23 -8.42
C ILE A 4 16.67 -6.44 -8.21
N ILE A 5 15.98 -6.69 -7.09
CA ILE A 5 14.75 -6.00 -6.72
C ILE A 5 14.99 -5.14 -5.48
N ALA A 6 14.71 -3.84 -5.57
CA ALA A 6 14.70 -2.93 -4.44
C ALA A 6 13.30 -2.86 -3.81
N GLY A 7 13.20 -3.23 -2.54
CA GLY A 7 11.96 -3.22 -1.76
C GLY A 7 11.32 -4.59 -1.65
N GLY A 8 11.22 -5.10 -0.43
CA GLY A 8 10.64 -6.42 -0.12
C GLY A 8 9.19 -6.33 0.33
N SER A 9 8.36 -5.51 -0.33
CA SER A 9 6.92 -5.41 -0.07
C SER A 9 6.12 -6.09 -1.20
N ILE A 10 4.80 -5.89 -1.26
CA ILE A 10 3.89 -6.56 -2.20
C ILE A 10 4.42 -6.53 -3.64
N ALA A 11 4.78 -5.36 -4.17
CA ALA A 11 5.26 -5.25 -5.55
C ALA A 11 6.57 -6.02 -5.79
N GLY A 12 7.57 -5.84 -4.92
CA GLY A 12 8.84 -6.53 -5.07
C GLY A 12 8.75 -8.04 -4.90
N LEU A 13 7.95 -8.53 -3.94
CA LEU A 13 7.74 -9.96 -3.75
C LEU A 13 6.94 -10.58 -4.90
N SER A 14 5.90 -9.90 -5.39
CA SER A 14 5.17 -10.33 -6.58
C SER A 14 6.09 -10.40 -7.81
N SER A 15 6.94 -9.40 -8.02
CA SER A 15 7.93 -9.40 -9.11
C SER A 15 8.96 -10.52 -8.95
N ALA A 16 9.45 -10.78 -7.74
CA ALA A 16 10.39 -11.87 -7.48
C ALA A 16 9.79 -13.23 -7.87
N LEU A 17 8.54 -13.47 -7.46
CA LEU A 17 7.81 -14.70 -7.76
C LEU A 17 7.63 -14.90 -9.26
N THR A 18 7.06 -13.90 -9.96
CA THR A 18 6.75 -14.05 -11.39
C THR A 18 7.99 -14.15 -12.26
N LEU A 19 9.03 -13.36 -11.96
CA LEU A 19 10.30 -13.40 -12.68
C LEU A 19 11.04 -14.72 -12.42
N GLY A 20 10.96 -15.26 -11.20
CA GLY A 20 11.46 -16.60 -10.87
C GLY A 20 10.73 -17.70 -11.64
N CYS A 21 9.40 -17.61 -11.79
CA CYS A 21 8.60 -18.59 -12.55
C CYS A 21 8.99 -18.67 -14.04
N VAL A 22 9.47 -17.58 -14.64
CA VAL A 22 9.97 -17.57 -16.03
C VAL A 22 11.47 -17.87 -16.14
N GLY A 23 12.10 -18.33 -15.06
CA GLY A 23 13.47 -18.87 -15.07
C GLY A 23 14.58 -17.85 -14.86
N HIS A 24 14.28 -16.67 -14.31
CA HIS A 24 15.31 -15.68 -13.96
C HIS A 24 15.91 -15.93 -12.57
N ASP A 25 17.16 -15.49 -12.38
CA ASP A 25 17.85 -15.46 -11.09
C ASP A 25 17.51 -14.13 -10.42
N VAL A 26 16.74 -14.17 -9.33
CA VAL A 26 16.13 -12.98 -8.74
C VAL A 26 16.44 -12.88 -7.25
N HIS A 27 16.85 -11.69 -6.82
CA HIS A 27 17.12 -11.42 -5.41
C HIS A 27 16.49 -10.10 -4.95
N VAL A 28 15.82 -10.13 -3.80
CA VAL A 28 15.13 -8.99 -3.20
C VAL A 28 15.96 -8.40 -2.07
N TYR A 29 16.17 -7.09 -2.09
CA TYR A 29 16.82 -6.34 -1.02
C TYR A 29 15.82 -5.38 -0.35
N GLU A 30 15.67 -5.53 0.96
CA GLU A 30 14.76 -4.74 1.79
C GLU A 30 15.56 -3.94 2.83
N ARG A 31 15.27 -2.63 2.90
CA ARG A 31 15.93 -1.72 3.85
C ARG A 31 15.61 -2.02 5.32
N SER A 32 14.43 -2.58 5.60
CA SER A 32 14.03 -2.94 6.96
C SER A 32 14.85 -4.12 7.47
N GLU A 33 15.38 -4.02 8.69
CA GLU A 33 16.22 -5.07 9.31
C GLU A 33 15.47 -6.38 9.58
N THR A 34 14.14 -6.30 9.71
CA THR A 34 13.28 -7.44 10.00
C THR A 34 12.19 -7.57 8.94
N PRO A 35 11.64 -8.79 8.76
CA PRO A 35 10.41 -8.98 7.99
C PRO A 35 9.34 -7.98 8.37
N LEU A 36 8.65 -7.47 7.34
CA LEU A 36 7.66 -6.44 7.49
C LEU A 36 6.44 -7.03 8.21
N ARG A 37 6.32 -6.78 9.52
CA ARG A 37 5.21 -7.24 10.36
C ARG A 37 4.60 -6.07 11.12
N GLY A 38 3.28 -6.09 11.29
CA GLY A 38 2.57 -5.12 12.13
C GLY A 38 2.55 -3.71 11.56
N ARG A 39 2.96 -3.54 10.30
CA ARG A 39 2.88 -2.26 9.57
C ARG A 39 1.53 -2.10 8.86
N GLY A 40 0.70 -3.15 8.89
CA GLY A 40 -0.47 -3.26 8.04
C GLY A 40 -1.59 -2.31 8.42
N GLY A 41 -2.28 -1.81 7.40
CA GLY A 41 -3.69 -1.48 7.49
C GLY A 41 -4.51 -2.51 6.70
N GLY A 42 -5.82 -2.39 6.76
CA GLY A 42 -6.74 -3.19 5.98
C GLY A 42 -6.54 -2.94 4.49
N VAL A 43 -6.61 -4.02 3.71
CA VAL A 43 -6.56 -4.00 2.25
C VAL A 43 -7.77 -4.75 1.71
N VAL A 44 -8.31 -4.29 0.59
CA VAL A 44 -9.25 -5.10 -0.19
C VAL A 44 -8.42 -5.99 -1.10
N VAL A 45 -8.54 -7.31 -0.99
CA VAL A 45 -7.87 -8.22 -1.93
C VAL A 45 -8.80 -8.40 -3.12
N LEU A 46 -8.66 -7.53 -4.11
CA LEU A 46 -9.46 -7.60 -5.32
C LEU A 46 -9.10 -8.86 -6.14
N ARG A 47 -9.98 -9.24 -7.08
CA ARG A 47 -9.92 -10.51 -7.83
C ARG A 47 -8.56 -10.82 -8.45
N HIS A 48 -7.84 -9.83 -8.95
CA HIS A 48 -6.53 -10.03 -9.58
C HIS A 48 -5.47 -10.49 -8.58
N MET A 49 -5.34 -9.81 -7.43
CA MET A 49 -4.44 -10.26 -6.36
C MET A 49 -4.88 -11.61 -5.77
N LEU A 50 -6.18 -11.87 -5.62
CA LEU A 50 -6.65 -13.18 -5.17
C LEU A 50 -6.22 -14.29 -6.14
N ARG A 51 -6.47 -14.10 -7.45
CA ARG A 51 -6.06 -15.04 -8.48
C ARG A 51 -4.55 -15.23 -8.50
N PHE A 52 -3.78 -14.16 -8.32
CA PHE A 52 -2.32 -14.23 -8.22
C PHE A 52 -1.90 -15.20 -7.10
N LEU A 53 -2.45 -15.03 -5.90
CA LEU A 53 -2.14 -15.87 -4.74
C LEU A 53 -2.60 -17.32 -4.91
N GLU A 54 -3.75 -17.53 -5.53
CA GLU A 54 -4.29 -18.86 -5.85
C GLU A 54 -3.47 -19.60 -6.92
N GLN A 55 -2.90 -18.87 -7.88
CA GLN A 55 -2.11 -19.47 -8.97
C GLN A 55 -0.66 -19.78 -8.56
N HIS A 56 -0.07 -18.97 -7.68
CA HIS A 56 1.34 -19.09 -7.29
C HIS A 56 1.54 -19.79 -5.94
N GLY A 57 0.47 -20.06 -5.18
CA GLY A 57 0.53 -20.85 -3.96
C GLY A 57 -0.77 -21.56 -3.63
N HIS A 58 -0.96 -21.92 -2.35
CA HIS A 58 -2.12 -22.69 -1.89
C HIS A 58 -3.13 -21.86 -1.08
N PHE A 59 -3.19 -20.55 -1.30
CA PHE A 59 -4.09 -19.67 -0.55
C PHE A 59 -5.42 -19.50 -1.29
N THR A 60 -6.53 -19.56 -0.55
CA THR A 60 -7.86 -19.20 -1.05
C THR A 60 -8.33 -17.89 -0.42
N GLN A 61 -9.35 -17.26 -1.01
CA GLN A 61 -10.03 -16.11 -0.42
C GLN A 61 -10.45 -16.35 1.04
N GLU A 62 -10.92 -17.56 1.35
CA GLU A 62 -11.37 -17.97 2.68
C GLU A 62 -10.23 -18.12 3.70
N MET A 63 -8.97 -18.18 3.24
CA MET A 63 -7.81 -18.29 4.12
C MET A 63 -7.22 -16.94 4.51
N ILE A 64 -7.52 -15.89 3.74
CA ILE A 64 -6.85 -14.60 3.90
C ILE A 64 -7.80 -13.42 4.08
N SER A 65 -9.12 -13.60 4.02
CA SER A 65 -10.07 -12.49 4.13
C SER A 65 -11.19 -12.74 5.13
N VAL A 66 -11.66 -11.66 5.76
CA VAL A 66 -12.90 -11.63 6.52
C VAL A 66 -13.96 -11.00 5.60
N PRO A 67 -14.89 -11.79 5.03
CA PRO A 67 -15.89 -11.24 4.13
C PRO A 67 -16.89 -10.40 4.91
N THR A 68 -17.19 -9.20 4.39
CA THR A 68 -18.35 -8.44 4.87
C THR A 68 -19.64 -9.03 4.30
N ARG A 69 -20.76 -8.76 4.98
CA ARG A 69 -22.10 -9.11 4.48
C ARG A 69 -22.88 -7.88 4.06
N LEU A 70 -22.57 -6.74 4.66
CA LEU A 70 -23.34 -5.50 4.55
C LEU A 70 -22.39 -4.34 4.30
N ARG A 71 -22.83 -3.39 3.46
CA ARG A 71 -22.33 -2.02 3.43
C ARG A 71 -23.29 -1.16 4.24
N ARG A 72 -22.77 -0.47 5.24
CA ARG A 72 -23.56 0.34 6.16
C ARG A 72 -23.08 1.79 6.14
N ARG A 73 -24.01 2.74 6.00
CA ARG A 73 -23.76 4.17 6.18
C ARG A 73 -24.46 4.64 7.43
N ILE A 74 -23.74 5.37 8.29
CA ILE A 74 -24.29 5.96 9.52
C ILE A 74 -24.15 7.49 9.51
N GLY A 75 -25.04 8.16 10.23
CA GLY A 75 -25.02 9.61 10.46
C GLY A 75 -24.12 10.03 11.62
N ALA A 76 -23.98 11.33 11.82
CA ALA A 76 -23.20 11.93 12.92
C ALA A 76 -23.80 11.62 14.30
N ASP A 77 -25.12 11.36 14.35
CA ASP A 77 -25.83 10.86 15.53
C ASP A 77 -25.67 9.36 15.76
N GLY A 78 -24.92 8.67 14.89
CA GLY A 78 -24.72 7.22 14.91
C GLY A 78 -25.90 6.41 14.36
N GLN A 79 -26.97 7.07 13.90
CA GLN A 79 -28.14 6.38 13.35
C GLN A 79 -27.86 5.83 11.95
N LEU A 80 -28.56 4.74 11.62
CA LEU A 80 -28.45 4.11 10.31
C LEU A 80 -29.06 5.01 9.23
N ILE A 81 -28.27 5.37 8.21
CA ILE A 81 -28.76 6.07 7.01
C ILE A 81 -29.17 5.06 5.95
N SER A 82 -28.34 4.04 5.72
CA SER A 82 -28.64 3.01 4.72
C SER A 82 -27.82 1.75 4.95
N GLU A 83 -28.37 0.63 4.54
CA GLU A 83 -27.74 -0.68 4.58
C GLU A 83 -28.06 -1.47 3.31
N GLU A 84 -27.04 -2.05 2.69
CA GLU A 84 -27.17 -2.82 1.46
C GLU A 84 -26.30 -4.08 1.55
N PRO A 85 -26.72 -5.23 1.00
CA PRO A 85 -25.88 -6.42 0.93
C PRO A 85 -24.60 -6.15 0.11
N GLU A 86 -23.45 -6.40 0.71
CA GLU A 86 -22.15 -6.22 0.04
C GLU A 86 -21.12 -7.21 0.59
N LYS A 87 -20.59 -8.05 -0.31
CA LYS A 87 -19.55 -9.03 0.01
C LYS A 87 -18.21 -8.57 -0.54
N LEU A 88 -17.38 -7.98 0.33
CA LEU A 88 -16.01 -7.60 0.01
C LEU A 88 -15.02 -8.45 0.83
N PRO A 89 -13.96 -9.00 0.19
CA PRO A 89 -12.95 -9.79 0.87
C PRO A 89 -11.89 -8.87 1.51
N PHE A 90 -12.22 -8.27 2.65
CA PHE A 90 -11.25 -7.47 3.38
C PHE A 90 -10.19 -8.37 4.01
N SER A 91 -8.94 -8.05 3.76
CA SER A 91 -7.78 -8.69 4.34
C SER A 91 -6.91 -7.68 5.06
N SER A 92 -5.80 -8.15 5.61
CA SER A 92 -4.75 -7.29 6.12
C SER A 92 -3.57 -7.30 5.15
N TRP A 93 -2.87 -6.17 5.07
CA TRP A 93 -1.60 -6.12 4.36
C TRP A 93 -0.63 -7.20 4.86
N ASP A 94 -0.61 -7.47 6.18
CA ASP A 94 0.24 -8.52 6.78
C ASP A 94 -0.07 -9.93 6.23
N SER A 95 -1.34 -10.23 5.98
CA SER A 95 -1.78 -11.52 5.41
C SER A 95 -1.23 -11.68 3.99
N VAL A 96 -1.42 -10.68 3.13
CA VAL A 96 -0.95 -10.71 1.74
C VAL A 96 0.58 -10.79 1.70
N TYR A 97 1.26 -9.96 2.48
CA TYR A 97 2.72 -9.98 2.60
C TYR A 97 3.25 -11.36 3.01
N ARG A 98 2.66 -11.95 4.05
CA ARG A 98 3.08 -13.27 4.53
C ARG A 98 2.86 -14.35 3.48
N SER A 99 1.72 -14.33 2.80
CA SER A 99 1.44 -15.27 1.72
C SER A 99 2.51 -15.20 0.62
N LEU A 100 2.81 -14.00 0.12
CA LEU A 100 3.84 -13.79 -0.90
C LEU A 100 5.23 -14.21 -0.41
N SER A 101 5.61 -13.77 0.80
CA SER A 101 6.92 -14.08 1.38
C SER A 101 7.10 -15.58 1.62
N SER A 102 6.04 -16.32 1.96
CA SER A 102 6.10 -17.77 2.18
C SER A 102 6.26 -18.59 0.89
N MET A 103 5.97 -17.99 -0.27
CA MET A 103 6.14 -18.63 -1.58
C MET A 103 7.58 -18.50 -2.11
N LEU A 104 8.37 -17.59 -1.56
CA LEU A 104 9.77 -17.40 -1.94
C LEU A 104 10.71 -18.25 -1.06
N PRO A 105 11.79 -18.81 -1.64
CA PRO A 105 12.92 -19.33 -0.89
C PRO A 105 13.46 -18.32 0.13
N ALA A 106 13.84 -18.80 1.31
CA ALA A 106 14.25 -17.94 2.43
C ALA A 106 15.53 -17.13 2.15
N ASP A 107 16.38 -17.59 1.23
CA ASP A 107 17.63 -16.97 0.81
C ASP A 107 17.47 -15.92 -0.30
N GLN A 108 16.29 -15.82 -0.94
CA GLN A 108 16.02 -14.81 -1.98
C GLN A 108 15.72 -13.41 -1.45
N ILE A 109 15.62 -13.22 -0.13
CA ILE A 109 15.32 -11.93 0.49
C ILE A 109 16.43 -11.56 1.48
N SER A 110 17.09 -10.42 1.26
CA SER A 110 18.04 -9.84 2.19
C SER A 110 17.45 -8.60 2.88
N TYR A 111 17.28 -8.70 4.19
CA TYR A 111 16.82 -7.62 5.06
C TYR A 111 17.99 -6.75 5.55
N GLY A 112 17.69 -5.52 5.97
CA GLY A 112 18.68 -4.54 6.45
C GLY A 112 19.62 -4.02 5.35
N GLN A 113 19.28 -4.25 4.08
CA GLN A 113 20.11 -3.91 2.93
C GLN A 113 19.35 -2.90 2.07
N GLU A 114 19.68 -1.62 2.23
CA GLU A 114 19.11 -0.55 1.39
C GLU A 114 19.90 -0.42 0.09
N ILE A 115 19.19 -0.46 -1.05
CA ILE A 115 19.73 -0.02 -2.33
C ILE A 115 19.70 1.50 -2.36
N THR A 116 20.88 2.12 -2.45
CA THR A 116 21.07 3.57 -2.37
C THR A 116 21.23 4.22 -3.75
N GLY A 117 21.51 3.41 -4.77
CA GLY A 117 21.69 3.88 -6.13
C GLY A 117 22.07 2.79 -7.10
N TYR A 118 22.45 3.22 -8.30
CA TYR A 118 22.94 2.37 -9.38
C TYR A 118 23.80 3.18 -10.36
N THR A 119 24.57 2.47 -11.17
CA THR A 119 25.28 2.97 -12.36
C THR A 119 25.10 1.99 -13.52
N GLU A 120 24.60 2.46 -14.65
CA GLU A 120 24.54 1.64 -15.86
C GLU A 120 25.93 1.39 -16.45
N ARG A 121 26.13 0.19 -16.97
CA ARG A 121 27.35 -0.29 -17.63
C ARG A 121 26.95 -0.89 -18.98
N ASP A 122 27.91 -1.04 -19.89
CA ASP A 122 27.64 -1.60 -21.22
C ASP A 122 26.97 -2.99 -21.14
N ASN A 123 27.43 -3.82 -20.19
CA ASN A 123 26.97 -5.19 -20.02
C ASN A 123 26.03 -5.39 -18.82
N GLY A 124 25.39 -4.35 -18.29
CA GLY A 124 24.47 -4.50 -17.16
C GLY A 124 24.26 -3.25 -16.32
N ILE A 125 23.85 -3.45 -15.09
CA ILE A 125 23.64 -2.40 -14.09
C ILE A 125 24.35 -2.77 -12.81
N GLU A 126 25.17 -1.86 -12.32
CA GLU A 126 25.81 -1.97 -11.02
C GLU A 126 24.89 -1.34 -9.98
N VAL A 127 24.36 -2.15 -9.07
CA VAL A 127 23.45 -1.73 -7.99
C VAL A 127 24.27 -1.44 -6.74
N HIS A 128 24.03 -0.29 -6.11
CA HIS A 128 24.82 0.21 -4.99
C HIS A 128 24.07 0.08 -3.65
N PHE A 129 24.81 -0.29 -2.61
CA PHE A 129 24.32 -0.46 -1.25
C PHE A 129 25.01 0.50 -0.27
N GLY A 130 24.60 0.46 1.00
CA GLY A 130 25.36 1.10 2.09
C GLY A 130 26.81 0.58 2.18
N ALA A 131 27.71 1.43 2.69
CA ALA A 131 29.14 1.14 2.90
C ALA A 131 29.98 0.83 1.63
N GLY A 132 29.52 1.23 0.44
CA GLY A 132 30.31 1.15 -0.80
C GLY A 132 30.28 -0.21 -1.51
N ASN A 133 29.46 -1.14 -1.04
CA ASN A 133 29.25 -2.42 -1.72
C ASN A 133 28.39 -2.25 -2.99
N SER A 134 28.70 -3.03 -4.02
CA SER A 134 27.91 -3.07 -5.25
C SER A 134 27.74 -4.49 -5.79
N ILE A 135 26.67 -4.69 -6.56
CA ILE A 135 26.38 -5.97 -7.24
C ILE A 135 26.05 -5.68 -8.70
N LEU A 136 26.72 -6.38 -9.61
CA LEU A 136 26.37 -6.37 -11.03
C LEU A 136 25.16 -7.27 -11.29
N ALA A 137 24.21 -6.76 -12.07
CA ALA A 137 23.01 -7.45 -12.55
C ALA A 137 22.67 -7.04 -13.98
N ASP A 138 21.68 -7.70 -14.58
CA ASP A 138 21.17 -7.36 -15.91
C ASP A 138 20.14 -6.22 -15.85
N ILE A 139 19.30 -6.22 -14.81
CA ILE A 139 18.17 -5.29 -14.60
C ILE A 139 18.02 -5.00 -13.09
N LEU A 140 17.64 -3.76 -12.76
CA LEU A 140 17.17 -3.34 -11.44
C LEU A 140 15.66 -3.07 -11.47
N VAL A 141 14.89 -3.76 -10.64
CA VAL A 141 13.45 -3.50 -10.45
C VAL A 141 13.25 -2.73 -9.14
N ALA A 142 12.67 -1.54 -9.22
CA ALA A 142 12.34 -0.69 -8.08
C ALA A 142 10.88 -0.90 -7.65
N GLY A 143 10.69 -1.64 -6.56
CA GLY A 143 9.43 -1.80 -5.83
C GLY A 143 9.46 -1.12 -4.46
N ASP A 144 10.22 -0.04 -4.31
CA ASP A 144 10.53 0.66 -3.05
C ASP A 144 9.44 1.65 -2.58
N GLY A 145 8.26 1.60 -3.21
CA GLY A 145 7.03 2.25 -2.74
C GLY A 145 6.85 3.70 -3.19
N GLY A 146 5.82 4.37 -2.68
CA GLY A 146 5.44 5.72 -3.14
C GLY A 146 6.50 6.80 -2.90
N GLY A 147 7.37 6.60 -1.90
CA GLY A 147 8.55 7.44 -1.63
C GLY A 147 9.82 6.99 -2.35
N SER A 148 9.69 6.31 -3.50
CA SER A 148 10.80 5.68 -4.22
C SER A 148 11.97 6.64 -4.45
N ARG A 149 13.13 6.27 -3.89
CA ARG A 149 14.40 7.01 -4.08
C ARG A 149 14.96 6.73 -5.47
N ILE A 150 14.70 5.52 -5.99
CA ILE A 150 15.12 5.14 -7.34
C ILE A 150 14.33 5.95 -8.37
N ARG A 151 13.00 6.09 -8.25
CA ARG A 151 12.21 6.98 -9.12
C ARG A 151 12.76 8.40 -9.09
N ALA A 152 13.03 8.96 -7.90
CA ALA A 152 13.57 10.31 -7.78
C ALA A 152 14.94 10.48 -8.45
N LYS A 153 15.75 9.42 -8.53
CA LYS A 153 17.02 9.43 -9.27
C LYS A 153 16.82 9.34 -10.79
N VAL A 154 15.85 8.54 -11.22
CA VAL A 154 15.52 8.33 -12.65
C VAL A 154 14.84 9.57 -13.25
N PHE A 155 13.94 10.19 -12.49
CA PHE A 155 13.13 11.34 -12.90
C PHE A 155 13.15 12.45 -11.82
N PRO A 156 14.26 13.19 -11.66
CA PRO A 156 14.44 14.16 -10.57
C PRO A 156 13.43 15.32 -10.61
N GLU A 157 12.96 15.70 -11.79
CA GLU A 157 11.99 16.77 -11.98
C GLU A 157 10.53 16.33 -11.71
N HIS A 158 10.29 15.04 -11.46
CA HIS A 158 8.94 14.50 -11.27
C HIS A 158 8.66 14.21 -9.80
N VAL A 159 8.02 15.18 -9.14
CA VAL A 159 7.63 15.09 -7.73
C VAL A 159 6.17 14.63 -7.57
N PRO A 160 5.85 13.79 -6.56
CA PRO A 160 4.45 13.45 -6.23
C PRO A 160 3.62 14.69 -5.88
N THR A 161 2.35 14.68 -6.28
CA THR A 161 1.40 15.76 -6.00
C THR A 161 0.57 15.43 -4.77
N TYR A 162 0.58 16.30 -3.77
CA TYR A 162 -0.28 16.15 -2.59
C TYR A 162 -1.75 16.29 -2.97
N ALA A 163 -2.59 15.39 -2.47
CA ALA A 163 -3.99 15.27 -2.89
C ALA A 163 -4.94 16.24 -2.16
N GLY A 164 -4.45 16.99 -1.16
CA GLY A 164 -5.25 17.93 -0.34
C GLY A 164 -5.89 17.30 0.91
N TYR A 165 -5.52 16.06 1.24
CA TYR A 165 -6.07 15.37 2.41
C TYR A 165 -5.13 14.30 2.98
N VAL A 166 -5.39 13.97 4.24
CA VAL A 166 -4.62 13.02 5.04
C VAL A 166 -5.50 11.85 5.46
N ALA A 167 -4.88 10.79 5.96
CA ALA A 167 -5.51 9.60 6.49
C ALA A 167 -4.94 9.27 7.87
N TRP A 168 -5.81 9.32 8.88
CA TRP A 168 -5.57 8.63 10.15
C TRP A 168 -5.97 7.18 10.00
N ARG A 169 -5.19 6.28 10.59
CA ARG A 169 -5.44 4.85 10.49
C ARG A 169 -5.19 4.19 11.82
N GLY A 170 -5.88 3.08 12.05
CA GLY A 170 -5.65 2.28 13.23
C GLY A 170 -6.17 0.87 13.09
N ILE A 171 -5.59 0.02 13.93
CA ILE A 171 -5.99 -1.36 14.08
C ILE A 171 -6.23 -1.60 15.57
N VAL A 172 -7.33 -2.27 15.88
CA VAL A 172 -7.68 -2.66 17.24
C VAL A 172 -8.20 -4.09 17.25
N ASP A 173 -7.76 -4.89 18.22
CA ASP A 173 -8.22 -6.27 18.35
C ASP A 173 -9.73 -6.31 18.65
N GLU A 174 -10.43 -7.25 18.01
CA GLU A 174 -11.87 -7.43 18.24
C GLU A 174 -12.18 -7.76 19.71
N SER A 175 -11.27 -8.48 20.38
CA SER A 175 -11.35 -8.82 21.80
C SER A 175 -11.22 -7.62 22.75
N ALA A 176 -10.87 -6.43 22.26
CA ALA A 176 -10.81 -5.23 23.09
C ALA A 176 -12.20 -4.68 23.47
N PHE A 177 -13.27 -5.26 22.90
CA PHE A 177 -14.65 -4.83 23.03
C PHE A 177 -15.55 -5.95 23.54
N ALA A 178 -16.64 -5.57 24.22
CA ALA A 178 -17.73 -6.50 24.48
C ALA A 178 -18.46 -6.78 23.14
N PRO A 179 -18.88 -8.03 22.84
CA PRO A 179 -19.55 -8.34 21.58
C PRO A 179 -20.75 -7.44 21.26
N SER A 180 -21.54 -7.08 22.29
CA SER A 180 -22.70 -6.19 22.13
C SER A 180 -22.34 -4.75 21.74
N SER A 181 -21.14 -4.26 22.07
CA SER A 181 -20.73 -2.88 21.75
C SER A 181 -20.23 -2.71 20.32
N ILE A 182 -19.96 -3.83 19.62
CA ILE A 182 -19.44 -3.86 18.25
C ILE A 182 -20.30 -4.69 17.31
N GLU A 183 -21.44 -5.22 17.75
CA GLU A 183 -22.32 -6.09 16.97
C GLU A 183 -22.68 -5.46 15.61
N THR A 184 -22.96 -4.16 15.61
CA THR A 184 -23.29 -3.37 14.43
C THR A 184 -22.11 -3.14 13.48
N LEU A 185 -20.88 -3.20 13.99
CA LEU A 185 -19.65 -3.02 13.21
C LEU A 185 -19.10 -4.35 12.69
N ALA A 186 -19.21 -5.43 13.48
CA ALA A 186 -18.57 -6.71 13.20
C ALA A 186 -19.12 -7.44 11.95
N ASN A 187 -20.30 -7.07 11.48
CA ASN A 187 -20.95 -7.69 10.32
C ASN A 187 -20.97 -6.80 9.07
N ALA A 188 -20.40 -5.59 9.14
CA ALA A 188 -20.53 -4.59 8.11
C ALA A 188 -19.21 -3.91 7.75
N PHE A 189 -19.09 -3.53 6.49
CA PHE A 189 -18.25 -2.41 6.09
C PHE A 189 -19.00 -1.13 6.45
N THR A 190 -18.56 -0.44 7.50
CA THR A 190 -19.24 0.74 8.03
C THR A 190 -18.56 2.01 7.52
N MET A 191 -19.35 2.92 6.97
CA MET A 191 -18.92 4.21 6.45
C MET A 191 -19.65 5.34 7.17
N PHE A 192 -18.90 6.38 7.51
CA PHE A 192 -19.41 7.67 7.97
C PHE A 192 -18.82 8.76 7.06
N ARG A 193 -19.66 9.69 6.61
CA ARG A 193 -19.26 10.78 5.71
C ARG A 193 -19.89 12.08 6.16
N GLU A 194 -19.05 13.10 6.25
CA GLU A 194 -19.41 14.50 6.42
C GLU A 194 -18.52 15.36 5.51
N SER A 195 -18.80 16.65 5.37
CA SER A 195 -17.99 17.55 4.53
C SER A 195 -16.51 17.50 4.93
N GLY A 196 -15.65 17.04 4.02
CA GLY A 196 -14.21 16.91 4.28
C GLY A 196 -13.78 15.76 5.19
N HIS A 197 -14.71 14.89 5.61
CA HIS A 197 -14.44 13.75 6.49
C HIS A 197 -15.03 12.47 5.92
N MET A 198 -14.21 11.42 5.82
CA MET A 198 -14.69 10.08 5.51
C MET A 198 -14.04 9.05 6.42
N PHE A 199 -14.85 8.42 7.27
CA PHE A 199 -14.43 7.35 8.15
C PHE A 199 -14.94 6.01 7.61
N MET A 200 -14.09 4.99 7.68
CA MET A 200 -14.40 3.63 7.28
C MET A 200 -13.90 2.64 8.33
N ALA A 201 -14.71 1.64 8.66
CA ALA A 201 -14.34 0.55 9.56
C ALA A 201 -14.80 -0.79 9.01
N PHE A 202 -13.94 -1.81 9.12
CA PHE A 202 -14.25 -3.18 8.75
C PHE A 202 -13.31 -4.14 9.49
N LEU A 203 -13.72 -5.41 9.57
CA LEU A 203 -12.87 -6.45 10.15
C LEU A 203 -11.85 -6.97 9.14
N ILE A 204 -10.67 -7.30 9.67
CA ILE A 204 -9.57 -7.93 8.98
C ILE A 204 -9.08 -9.13 9.80
N PRO A 205 -8.32 -10.06 9.20
CA PRO A 205 -7.73 -11.17 9.93
C PRO A 205 -6.89 -10.70 11.14
N GLY A 206 -6.85 -11.56 12.16
CA GLY A 206 -5.95 -11.42 13.31
C GLY A 206 -4.50 -11.30 12.88
N ILE A 207 -3.62 -10.84 13.77
CA ILE A 207 -2.18 -10.74 13.45
C ILE A 207 -1.58 -12.07 12.99
N ASN A 208 -2.13 -13.20 13.48
CA ASN A 208 -1.72 -14.54 13.08
C ASN A 208 -2.48 -15.08 11.85
N GLY A 209 -3.40 -14.30 11.27
CA GLY A 209 -4.27 -14.72 10.16
C GLY A 209 -5.61 -15.31 10.61
N SER A 210 -5.91 -15.35 11.91
CA SER A 210 -7.17 -15.90 12.43
C SER A 210 -8.40 -15.16 11.89
N LEU A 211 -9.41 -15.93 11.49
CA LEU A 211 -10.71 -15.42 11.01
C LEU A 211 -11.83 -15.62 12.03
N GLU A 212 -11.55 -16.32 13.13
CA GLU A 212 -12.52 -16.58 14.20
C GLU A 212 -12.96 -15.29 14.91
N PRO A 213 -14.27 -15.10 15.15
CA PRO A 213 -14.78 -14.00 15.98
C PRO A 213 -14.06 -13.90 17.33
N GLY A 214 -13.72 -12.68 17.73
CA GLY A 214 -12.92 -12.37 18.93
C GLY A 214 -11.41 -12.53 18.73
N ARG A 215 -10.95 -13.08 17.59
CA ARG A 215 -9.52 -13.18 17.21
C ARG A 215 -9.19 -12.42 15.93
N ARG A 216 -10.15 -11.70 15.37
CA ARG A 216 -9.98 -10.76 14.25
C ARG A 216 -9.57 -9.38 14.80
N ARG A 217 -9.36 -8.43 13.89
CA ARG A 217 -9.06 -7.04 14.25
C ARG A 217 -9.96 -6.11 13.45
N PHE A 218 -10.41 -5.01 14.05
CA PHE A 218 -10.96 -3.90 13.29
C PHE A 218 -9.81 -3.14 12.66
N ASN A 219 -9.94 -2.87 11.37
CA ASN A 219 -9.21 -1.83 10.70
C ASN A 219 -10.13 -0.63 10.52
N TRP A 220 -9.64 0.56 10.84
CA TRP A 220 -10.31 1.80 10.51
C TRP A 220 -9.39 2.78 9.77
N LEU A 221 -10.00 3.59 8.90
CA LEU A 221 -9.34 4.68 8.20
C LEU A 221 -10.23 5.91 8.30
N TRP A 222 -9.64 7.06 8.58
CA TRP A 222 -10.30 8.34 8.61
C TRP A 222 -9.57 9.33 7.70
N TYR A 223 -10.15 9.57 6.54
CA TYR A 223 -9.70 10.62 5.64
C TYR A 223 -10.23 11.97 6.09
N ARG A 224 -9.36 12.97 6.09
CA ARG A 224 -9.69 14.35 6.42
C ARG A 224 -8.99 15.31 5.47
N ASN A 225 -9.73 16.28 4.94
CA ASN A 225 -9.11 17.38 4.20
C ASN A 225 -8.17 18.15 5.12
N GLU A 226 -6.96 18.40 4.64
CA GLU A 226 -5.94 19.13 5.39
C GLU A 226 -5.06 19.86 4.39
N ASN A 227 -5.22 21.18 4.35
CA ASN A 227 -4.52 22.03 3.39
C ASN A 227 -3.39 22.82 4.05
N ASP A 228 -3.28 22.78 5.39
CA ASP A 228 -2.22 23.46 6.12
C ASP A 228 -0.97 22.56 6.22
N PRO A 229 0.13 22.92 5.52
CA PRO A 229 1.36 22.13 5.59
C PRO A 229 1.96 22.09 6.99
N SER A 230 1.69 23.08 7.84
CA SER A 230 2.21 23.12 9.22
C SER A 230 1.54 22.04 10.09
N ILE A 231 0.22 21.87 9.97
CA ILE A 231 -0.55 20.82 10.65
C ILE A 231 -0.14 19.45 10.12
N MET A 232 0.00 19.32 8.79
CA MET A 232 0.47 18.07 8.20
C MET A 232 1.88 17.71 8.68
N ASN A 233 2.83 18.65 8.66
CA ASN A 233 4.21 18.43 9.10
C ASN A 233 4.30 18.08 10.59
N LYS A 234 3.43 18.67 11.42
CA LYS A 234 3.30 18.30 12.83
C LYS A 234 2.99 16.80 12.98
N HIS A 235 2.02 16.30 12.23
CA HIS A 235 1.63 14.88 12.29
C HIS A 235 2.59 13.95 11.53
N LEU A 236 3.40 14.50 10.62
CA LEU A 236 4.50 13.81 9.95
C LEU A 236 5.83 13.91 10.72
N THR A 237 5.84 14.52 11.91
CA THR A 237 7.02 14.51 12.79
C THR A 237 6.82 13.41 13.83
N ASP A 238 7.75 12.46 13.86
CA ASP A 238 7.66 11.34 14.80
C ASP A 238 7.98 11.74 16.25
N ASN A 239 7.79 10.80 17.17
CA ASN A 239 8.08 10.96 18.59
C ASN A 239 9.56 11.18 18.94
N LEU A 240 10.48 11.09 17.95
CA LEU A 240 11.90 11.42 18.07
C LEU A 240 12.23 12.79 17.43
N GLY A 241 11.24 13.51 16.91
CA GLY A 241 11.41 14.80 16.25
C GLY A 241 11.88 14.70 14.79
N GLN A 242 11.89 13.51 14.19
CA GLN A 242 12.24 13.34 12.78
C GLN A 242 11.01 13.59 11.90
N LEU A 243 11.14 14.54 10.97
CA LEU A 243 10.13 14.77 9.94
C LEU A 243 10.20 13.67 8.87
N HIS A 244 9.07 13.05 8.59
CA HIS A 244 8.88 12.05 7.55
C HIS A 244 8.19 12.66 6.34
N HIS A 245 8.49 12.15 5.15
CA HIS A 245 7.99 12.73 3.91
C HIS A 245 6.46 12.58 3.76
N SER A 246 5.90 11.40 4.05
CA SER A 246 4.48 11.14 3.74
C SER A 246 3.72 10.22 4.68
N SER A 247 4.40 9.56 5.63
CA SER A 247 3.72 8.68 6.57
C SER A 247 4.50 8.49 7.87
N ILE A 248 3.75 8.24 8.94
CA ILE A 248 4.24 7.81 10.24
C ILE A 248 3.67 6.44 10.51
N GLY A 249 4.55 5.47 10.79
CA GLY A 249 4.14 4.09 11.10
C GLY A 249 3.60 3.93 12.53
N PRO A 250 2.99 2.77 12.83
CA PRO A 250 2.52 2.44 14.18
C PRO A 250 3.60 2.64 15.25
N GLY A 251 3.23 3.27 16.37
CA GLY A 251 4.12 3.50 17.51
C GLY A 251 5.09 4.67 17.36
N ARG A 252 5.07 5.38 16.23
CA ARG A 252 5.96 6.53 15.97
C ARG A 252 5.29 7.90 16.09
N LEU A 253 3.96 7.98 16.18
CA LEU A 253 3.28 9.25 16.35
C LEU A 253 3.65 9.92 17.69
N SER A 254 3.76 11.25 17.66
CA SER A 254 3.95 12.04 18.88
C SER A 254 2.71 11.99 19.79
N SER A 255 2.92 12.14 21.10
CA SER A 255 1.83 12.19 22.08
C SER A 255 0.84 13.31 21.80
N GLU A 256 1.34 14.44 21.28
CA GLU A 256 0.51 15.57 20.86
C GLU A 256 -0.42 15.19 19.70
N SER A 257 0.12 14.53 18.66
CA SER A 257 -0.69 14.06 17.52
C SER A 257 -1.76 13.04 17.95
N ILE A 258 -1.43 12.16 18.89
CA ILE A 258 -2.40 11.19 19.44
C ILE A 258 -3.50 11.91 20.22
N SER A 259 -3.15 12.92 21.03
CA SER A 259 -4.11 13.73 21.78
C SER A 259 -5.06 14.47 20.84
N GLU A 260 -4.54 15.07 19.78
CA GLU A 260 -5.32 15.77 18.77
C GLU A 260 -6.25 14.82 18.00
N LEU A 261 -5.77 13.65 17.58
CA LEU A 261 -6.63 12.61 17.00
C LEU A 261 -7.80 12.25 17.93
N CYS A 262 -7.55 12.09 19.23
CA CYS A 262 -8.60 11.80 20.21
C CYS A 262 -9.57 12.96 20.42
N GLN A 263 -9.10 14.21 20.31
CA GLN A 263 -9.96 15.39 20.37
C GLN A 263 -10.86 15.47 19.14
N LEU A 264 -10.30 15.33 17.94
CA LEU A 264 -11.04 15.35 16.69
C LEU A 264 -12.06 14.22 16.63
N ALA A 265 -11.71 13.01 17.09
CA ALA A 265 -12.64 11.91 17.16
C ALA A 265 -13.84 12.18 18.09
N ARG A 266 -13.68 13.04 19.10
CA ARG A 266 -14.80 13.48 19.97
C ARG A 266 -15.68 14.53 19.31
N GLU A 267 -15.12 15.33 18.43
CA GLU A 267 -15.81 16.41 17.75
C GLU A 267 -16.62 15.92 16.55
N PHE A 268 -16.05 15.03 15.74
CA PHE A 268 -16.59 14.68 14.41
C PHE A 268 -17.18 13.27 14.29
N LEU A 269 -16.81 12.33 15.18
CA LEU A 269 -17.22 10.93 15.02
C LEU A 269 -18.34 10.55 15.99
N PRO A 270 -19.34 9.76 15.54
CA PRO A 270 -20.30 9.16 16.45
C PRO A 270 -19.61 8.20 17.42
N ASP A 271 -20.18 8.02 18.61
CA ASP A 271 -19.60 7.21 19.70
C ASP A 271 -19.19 5.79 19.26
N VAL A 272 -20.00 5.18 18.38
CA VAL A 272 -19.74 3.84 17.84
C VAL A 272 -18.43 3.74 17.05
N LEU A 273 -17.96 4.83 16.43
CA LEU A 273 -16.67 4.90 15.72
C LEU A 273 -15.58 5.45 16.63
N GLN A 274 -15.90 6.42 17.50
CA GLN A 274 -14.96 7.00 18.45
C GLN A 274 -14.32 5.92 19.35
N GLN A 275 -15.09 4.91 19.77
CA GLN A 275 -14.57 3.80 20.57
C GLN A 275 -13.40 3.07 19.88
N LEU A 276 -13.41 2.93 18.55
CA LEU A 276 -12.33 2.29 17.80
C LEU A 276 -11.04 3.12 17.89
N VAL A 277 -11.15 4.44 17.71
CA VAL A 277 -10.02 5.36 17.81
C VAL A 277 -9.44 5.33 19.22
N ARG A 278 -10.28 5.45 20.25
CA ARG A 278 -9.85 5.48 21.67
C ARG A 278 -9.17 4.19 22.14
N LYS A 279 -9.56 3.04 21.59
CA LYS A 279 -8.96 1.75 21.92
C LYS A 279 -7.70 1.43 21.12
N THR A 280 -7.42 2.20 20.06
CA THR A 280 -6.23 2.00 19.23
C THR A 280 -4.98 2.46 19.97
N GLN A 281 -4.05 1.54 20.23
CA GLN A 281 -2.81 1.83 20.96
C GLN A 281 -1.77 2.55 20.10
N GLN A 282 -1.70 2.15 18.82
CA GLN A 282 -0.68 2.63 17.89
C GLN A 282 -1.36 3.10 16.60
N PRO A 283 -2.11 4.22 16.64
CA PRO A 283 -2.59 4.82 15.42
C PRO A 283 -1.40 5.24 14.56
N PHE A 284 -1.67 5.46 13.28
CA PHE A 284 -0.65 5.84 12.31
C PHE A 284 -1.25 6.81 11.30
N PHE A 285 -0.38 7.53 10.60
CA PHE A 285 -0.77 8.71 9.81
C PHE A 285 -0.14 8.67 8.43
N GLN A 286 -0.89 9.14 7.44
CA GLN A 286 -0.42 9.21 6.06
C GLN A 286 -1.03 10.42 5.35
N SER A 287 -0.19 11.24 4.73
CA SER A 287 -0.61 12.24 3.73
C SER A 287 -0.78 11.56 2.36
N ILE A 288 -1.86 11.89 1.65
CA ILE A 288 -2.19 11.23 0.38
C ILE A 288 -1.55 11.96 -0.80
N TYR A 289 -0.86 11.20 -1.64
CA TYR A 289 -0.20 11.71 -2.84
C TYR A 289 -0.60 10.91 -4.06
N ASP A 290 -0.59 11.58 -5.20
CA ASP A 290 -0.65 10.98 -6.53
C ASP A 290 0.73 11.08 -7.17
N ALA A 291 1.16 10.04 -7.88
CA ALA A 291 2.41 10.10 -8.65
C ALA A 291 2.29 9.21 -9.89
N LEU A 292 2.75 9.71 -11.05
CA LEU A 292 2.79 8.96 -12.30
C LEU A 292 4.13 9.18 -12.99
N SER A 293 5.03 8.22 -12.88
CA SER A 293 6.35 8.33 -13.49
C SER A 293 6.23 8.59 -15.02
N PRO A 294 7.10 9.46 -15.59
CA PRO A 294 7.11 9.72 -17.03
C PRO A 294 7.23 8.45 -17.88
N SER A 295 8.00 7.47 -17.40
CA SER A 295 8.07 6.11 -17.94
C SER A 295 8.20 5.12 -16.77
N PHE A 296 7.80 3.86 -16.98
CA PHE A 296 8.00 2.78 -16.01
C PHE A 296 9.33 2.04 -16.23
N SER A 297 10.10 2.43 -17.25
CA SER A 297 11.48 1.98 -17.45
C SER A 297 12.36 3.11 -17.97
N LEU A 298 13.65 3.05 -17.62
CA LEU A 298 14.71 3.84 -18.26
C LEU A 298 15.98 2.99 -18.27
N GLY A 299 16.48 2.69 -19.47
CA GLY A 299 17.63 1.80 -19.66
C GLY A 299 17.38 0.43 -19.02
N ARG A 300 18.16 0.10 -17.99
CA ARG A 300 18.08 -1.18 -17.25
C ARG A 300 17.36 -1.07 -15.91
N VAL A 301 16.70 0.05 -15.66
CA VAL A 301 15.87 0.27 -14.46
C VAL A 301 14.39 0.16 -14.80
N VAL A 302 13.67 -0.56 -13.97
CA VAL A 302 12.22 -0.78 -14.06
C VAL A 302 11.57 -0.29 -12.78
N LEU A 303 10.46 0.43 -12.87
CA LEU A 303 9.65 0.84 -11.72
C LEU A 303 8.38 -0.02 -11.68
N VAL A 304 7.99 -0.52 -10.50
CA VAL A 304 6.75 -1.28 -10.29
C VAL A 304 5.99 -0.81 -9.04
N GLY A 305 4.71 -1.16 -8.92
CA GLY A 305 3.92 -0.81 -7.74
C GLY A 305 3.82 0.71 -7.54
N ASP A 306 3.83 1.16 -6.30
CA ASP A 306 3.73 2.59 -5.98
C ASP A 306 4.98 3.40 -6.41
N ALA A 307 6.11 2.73 -6.64
CA ALA A 307 7.30 3.38 -7.18
C ALA A 307 7.06 3.87 -8.61
N ALA A 308 6.36 3.09 -9.43
CA ALA A 308 5.97 3.49 -10.78
C ALA A 308 4.82 4.50 -10.79
N CYS A 309 3.74 4.16 -10.10
CA CYS A 309 2.53 4.99 -10.04
C CYS A 309 1.83 4.79 -8.70
N THR A 310 1.71 5.87 -7.93
CA THR A 310 0.96 5.91 -6.68
C THR A 310 -0.45 6.40 -6.97
N VAL A 311 -1.45 5.55 -6.70
CA VAL A 311 -2.88 5.85 -6.89
C VAL A 311 -3.58 6.06 -5.55
N ARG A 312 -4.64 6.89 -5.54
CA ARG A 312 -5.45 7.10 -4.34
C ARG A 312 -6.04 5.79 -3.81
N PRO A 313 -6.05 5.56 -2.48
CA PRO A 313 -6.53 4.31 -1.88
C PRO A 313 -8.01 4.00 -2.14
N HIS A 314 -8.82 4.99 -2.51
CA HIS A 314 -10.27 4.83 -2.77
C HIS A 314 -10.58 3.84 -3.89
N THR A 315 -9.63 3.61 -4.80
CA THR A 315 -9.76 2.59 -5.85
C THR A 315 -9.63 1.16 -5.32
N GLY A 316 -9.10 0.97 -4.11
CA GLY A 316 -8.82 -0.35 -3.51
C GLY A 316 -7.82 -1.20 -4.29
N SER A 317 -7.14 -0.62 -5.30
CA SER A 317 -6.50 -1.37 -6.38
C SER A 317 -4.98 -1.50 -6.25
N GLY A 318 -4.35 -0.90 -5.23
CA GLY A 318 -2.89 -0.87 -5.11
C GLY A 318 -2.21 -2.25 -5.12
N THR A 319 -2.78 -3.23 -4.42
CA THR A 319 -2.27 -4.60 -4.41
C THR A 319 -2.41 -5.28 -5.77
N SER A 320 -3.61 -5.28 -6.36
CA SER A 320 -3.84 -5.84 -7.70
C SER A 320 -2.97 -5.19 -8.76
N LYS A 321 -2.82 -3.86 -8.72
CA LYS A 321 -1.95 -3.13 -9.63
C LYS A 321 -0.51 -3.64 -9.56
N ALA A 322 0.01 -3.83 -8.35
CA ALA A 322 1.34 -4.37 -8.13
C ALA A 322 1.50 -5.82 -8.65
N ALA A 323 0.49 -6.68 -8.49
CA ALA A 323 0.50 -8.02 -9.08
C ALA A 323 0.47 -7.99 -10.61
N ASP A 324 -0.37 -7.15 -11.20
CA ASP A 324 -0.46 -7.00 -12.66
C ASP A 324 0.86 -6.41 -13.23
N ASP A 325 1.49 -5.47 -12.52
CA ASP A 325 2.84 -4.95 -12.87
C ASP A 325 3.85 -6.10 -12.92
N ALA A 326 3.83 -6.99 -11.91
CA ALA A 326 4.73 -8.12 -11.80
C ALA A 326 4.51 -9.22 -12.87
N ILE A 327 3.25 -9.58 -13.13
CA ILE A 327 2.91 -10.59 -14.16
C ILE A 327 3.32 -10.08 -15.53
N SER A 328 2.86 -8.88 -15.91
CA SER A 328 3.10 -8.34 -17.24
C SER A 328 4.59 -8.09 -17.51
N LEU A 329 5.38 -7.76 -16.48
CA LEU A 329 6.83 -7.63 -16.60
C LEU A 329 7.50 -8.98 -16.88
N ALA A 330 7.09 -10.04 -16.17
CA ALA A 330 7.60 -11.39 -16.41
C ALA A 330 7.22 -11.91 -17.80
N GLU A 331 5.99 -11.66 -18.26
CA GLU A 331 5.55 -11.96 -19.62
C GLU A 331 6.38 -11.23 -20.68
N ALA A 332 6.73 -9.96 -20.44
CA ALA A 332 7.52 -9.16 -21.36
C ALA A 332 8.99 -9.59 -21.45
N LEU A 333 9.57 -10.09 -20.35
CA LEU A 333 10.96 -10.55 -20.32
C LEU A 333 11.10 -12.01 -20.78
N GLY A 334 10.08 -12.85 -20.56
CA GLY A 334 10.06 -14.24 -21.01
C GLY A 334 11.22 -15.09 -20.48
N HIS A 335 11.50 -16.22 -21.15
CA HIS A 335 12.60 -17.12 -20.79
C HIS A 335 13.86 -16.92 -21.66
N GLU A 336 13.72 -16.38 -22.87
CA GLU A 336 14.82 -16.27 -23.83
C GLU A 336 15.66 -15.00 -23.63
N TYR A 337 16.98 -15.19 -23.66
CA TYR A 337 17.97 -14.16 -23.36
C TYR A 337 18.60 -13.64 -24.66
N GLY A 338 18.50 -12.33 -24.90
CA GLY A 338 19.13 -11.68 -26.05
C GLY A 338 19.42 -10.19 -25.81
N ASN A 339 19.99 -9.52 -26.82
CA ASN A 339 20.34 -8.09 -26.80
C ASN A 339 19.11 -7.14 -26.72
N GLU A 340 17.90 -7.66 -26.51
CA GLU A 340 16.63 -6.93 -26.63
C GLU A 340 15.99 -6.55 -25.29
N VAL A 341 16.71 -6.67 -24.17
CA VAL A 341 16.18 -6.35 -22.82
C VAL A 341 15.62 -4.93 -22.74
N GLN A 342 16.39 -3.92 -23.16
CA GLN A 342 15.93 -2.52 -23.06
C GLN A 342 14.71 -2.25 -23.98
N PRO A 343 14.70 -2.67 -25.26
CA PRO A 343 13.49 -2.61 -26.09
C PRO A 343 12.25 -3.29 -25.46
N ALA A 344 12.42 -4.49 -24.89
CA ALA A 344 11.32 -5.21 -24.24
C ALA A 344 10.77 -4.45 -23.03
N LEU A 345 11.66 -3.92 -22.18
CA LEU A 345 11.27 -3.08 -21.04
C LEU A 345 10.54 -1.81 -21.48
N GLN A 346 11.04 -1.12 -22.52
CA GLN A 346 10.42 0.11 -23.01
C GLN A 346 9.02 -0.14 -23.61
N SER A 347 8.85 -1.25 -24.34
CA SER A 347 7.56 -1.67 -24.87
C SER A 347 6.59 -2.01 -23.73
N TRP A 348 7.03 -2.77 -22.73
CA TRP A 348 6.24 -3.08 -21.53
C TRP A 348 5.84 -1.81 -20.78
N ALA A 349 6.80 -0.92 -20.50
CA ALA A 349 6.58 0.30 -19.74
C ALA A 349 5.55 1.21 -20.40
N SER A 350 5.61 1.34 -21.73
CA SER A 350 4.67 2.17 -22.49
C SER A 350 3.24 1.63 -22.39
N ARG A 351 3.05 0.32 -22.62
CA ARG A 351 1.72 -0.32 -22.50
C ARG A 351 1.20 -0.24 -21.07
N ARG A 352 2.04 -0.57 -20.10
CA ARG A 352 1.63 -0.64 -18.70
C ARG A 352 1.27 0.71 -18.12
N ARG A 353 1.99 1.77 -18.51
CA ARG A 353 1.68 3.14 -18.11
C ARG A 353 0.29 3.56 -18.61
N GLU A 354 -0.05 3.27 -19.87
CA GLU A 354 -1.36 3.60 -20.45
C GLU A 354 -2.52 2.91 -19.68
N GLU A 355 -2.35 1.64 -19.31
CA GLU A 355 -3.34 0.90 -18.52
C GLU A 355 -3.55 1.51 -17.14
N VAL A 356 -2.47 1.84 -16.45
CA VAL A 356 -2.50 2.37 -15.08
C VAL A 356 -3.00 3.81 -15.03
N GLU A 357 -2.78 4.61 -16.07
CA GLU A 357 -3.24 6.00 -16.13
C GLU A 357 -4.76 6.10 -16.02
N LYS A 358 -5.50 5.15 -16.61
CA LYS A 358 -6.97 5.06 -16.47
C LYS A 358 -7.39 4.88 -15.02
N LEU A 359 -6.65 4.06 -14.26
CA LEU A 359 -6.89 3.84 -12.84
C LEU A 359 -6.55 5.09 -12.00
N LEU A 360 -5.46 5.78 -12.35
CA LEU A 360 -5.03 7.00 -11.66
C LEU A 360 -6.11 8.09 -11.75
N ARG A 361 -6.72 8.30 -12.93
CA ARG A 361 -7.79 9.30 -13.13
C ARG A 361 -9.05 9.04 -12.31
N LYS A 362 -9.38 7.76 -12.06
CA LYS A 362 -10.55 7.37 -11.25
C LYS A 362 -10.38 7.69 -9.76
N GLY A 363 -9.15 7.75 -9.26
CA GLY A 363 -8.86 8.04 -7.85
C GLY A 363 -9.42 9.40 -7.40
N PRO A 364 -9.08 10.50 -8.07
CA PRO A 364 -9.60 11.83 -7.77
C PRO A 364 -11.12 11.93 -7.87
N GLU A 365 -11.75 11.29 -8.87
CA GLU A 365 -13.21 11.28 -9.01
C GLU A 365 -13.90 10.65 -7.79
N LEU A 366 -13.37 9.51 -7.31
CA LEU A 366 -13.88 8.86 -6.10
C LEU A 366 -13.64 9.71 -4.85
N ALA A 367 -12.45 10.32 -4.72
CA ALA A 367 -12.16 11.22 -3.61
C ALA A 367 -13.14 12.41 -3.58
N ALA A 368 -13.37 13.07 -4.72
CA ALA A 368 -14.31 14.18 -4.85
C ALA A 368 -15.75 13.76 -4.53
N PHE A 369 -16.18 12.57 -4.97
CA PHE A 369 -17.48 12.00 -4.59
C PHE A 369 -17.64 11.82 -3.06
N PHE A 370 -16.52 11.61 -2.36
CA PHE A 370 -16.48 11.55 -0.90
C PHE A 370 -16.23 12.90 -0.22
N GLY A 371 -16.14 14.00 -0.98
CA GLY A 371 -15.86 15.34 -0.46
C GLY A 371 -14.39 15.54 -0.04
N LEU A 372 -13.48 14.74 -0.58
CA LEU A 372 -12.06 14.73 -0.24
C LEU A 372 -11.18 15.34 -1.33
N GLY A 373 -10.17 16.09 -0.89
CA GLY A 373 -9.16 16.72 -1.75
C GLY A 373 -9.69 17.89 -2.57
N HIS A 374 -8.86 18.37 -3.49
CA HIS A 374 -9.24 19.39 -4.47
C HIS A 374 -9.85 18.76 -5.72
N GLU A 375 -10.72 19.49 -6.43
CA GLU A 375 -11.04 19.16 -7.83
C GLU A 375 -9.73 19.18 -8.62
N SER A 376 -9.31 18.02 -9.14
CA SER A 376 -8.04 17.89 -9.85
C SER A 376 -8.09 18.70 -11.15
N THR A 377 -7.35 19.82 -11.20
CA THR A 377 -7.08 20.59 -12.43
C THR A 377 -5.83 20.10 -13.17
N ALA A 378 -5.19 19.02 -12.70
CA ALA A 378 -4.02 18.46 -13.36
C ALA A 378 -4.43 17.78 -14.70
N ASN A 379 -4.07 18.41 -15.81
CA ASN A 379 -3.98 17.75 -17.10
C ASN A 379 -2.81 16.75 -17.02
N PHE A 380 -3.13 15.48 -16.79
CA PHE A 380 -2.18 14.36 -16.82
C PHE A 380 -1.82 13.95 -18.25
#